data_AF-A0A532CTT5-F1
#
_entry.id   AF-A0A532CTT5-F1
#
_cell.length_a   1.000
_cell.length_b   1.000
_cell.length_c   1.000
_cell.angle_alpha   90.00
_cell.angle_beta   90.00
_cell.angle_gamma   90.00
#
_symmetry.space_group_name_H-M   'P 1'
#
loop_
_entity.id
_entity.type
_entity.pdbx_description
1 polymer ?
#
loop_
_entity_poly.entity_id
_entity_poly.type
_entity_poly.pdbx_seq_one_letter_code
_entity_poly.pdbx_strand_id
1 'polypeptide(L)' 'MKQNYTVRHGALEGVEAFLAVARRRSFRRAAADLGV' A
#
# COMPACT_ATOMS: atom_id res chain seq x y z
N MET A 1 -19.48 18.25 -3.08
CA MET A 1 -18.26 18.56 -2.32
C MET A 1 -17.65 17.27 -1.83
N LYS A 2 -16.32 17.06 -1.98
CA LYS A 2 -15.65 15.84 -1.50
C LYS A 2 -15.36 16.02 0.00
N GLN A 3 -15.82 15.08 0.83
CA GLN A 3 -15.51 15.05 2.26
C GLN A 3 -14.01 14.71 2.42
N ASN A 4 -13.27 15.55 3.14
CA ASN A 4 -11.87 15.29 3.46
C ASN A 4 -11.83 14.40 4.70
N TYR A 5 -11.37 13.16 4.53
CA TYR A 5 -11.18 12.23 5.63
C TYR A 5 -9.73 12.30 6.10
N THR A 6 -9.52 12.51 7.39
CA THR A 6 -8.19 12.38 7.99
C THR A 6 -7.98 10.92 8.33
N VAL A 7 -7.04 10.28 7.65
CA VAL A 7 -6.69 8.88 7.92
C VAL A 7 -5.53 8.86 8.92
N ARG A 8 -5.65 8.02 9.96
CA ARG A 8 -4.57 7.83 10.94
C ARG A 8 -3.32 7.31 10.24
N HIS A 9 -2.15 7.85 10.61
CA HIS A 9 -0.87 7.38 10.09
C HIS A 9 -0.74 5.86 10.28
N GLY A 10 -0.30 5.16 9.24
CA GLY A 10 -0.16 3.69 9.22
C GLY A 10 -1.46 2.92 8.93
N ALA A 11 -2.65 3.54 8.94
CA ALA A 11 -3.91 2.81 8.74
C ALA A 11 -4.10 2.23 7.33
N LEU A 12 -3.26 2.62 6.36
CA LEU A 12 -3.31 2.17 4.96
C LEU A 12 -2.10 1.36 4.53
N GLU A 13 -1.16 1.01 5.43
CA GLU A 13 0.04 0.25 5.07
C GLU A 13 -0.29 -1.06 4.34
N GLY A 14 -1.34 -1.77 4.78
CA GLY A 14 -1.81 -2.98 4.10
C GLY A 14 -2.34 -2.73 2.68
N VAL A 15 -2.95 -1.56 2.43
CA VAL A 15 -3.45 -1.18 1.10
C VAL A 15 -2.29 -0.81 0.18
N GLU A 16 -1.29 -0.10 0.69
CA GLU A 16 -0.07 0.23 -0.05
C GLU A 16 0.71 -1.04 -0.43
N ALA A 17 0.83 -1.99 0.51
CA ALA A 17 1.43 -3.29 0.25
C ALA A 17 0.67 -4.08 -0.83
N PHE A 18 -0.66 -4.10 -0.74
CA PHE A 18 -1.51 -4.72 -1.76
C PHE A 18 -1.31 -4.09 -3.14
N LEU A 19 -1.27 -2.76 -3.24
CA LEU A 19 -1.03 -2.04 -4.48
C LEU A 19 0.37 -2.32 -5.05
N ALA A 20 1.39 -2.47 -4.20
CA ALA A 20 2.73 -2.86 -4.63
C ALA A 20 2.72 -4.25 -5.29
N VAL A 21 2.04 -5.22 -4.67
CA VAL A 21 1.88 -6.58 -5.24
C VAL A 21 1.11 -6.54 -6.56
N ALA A 22 -0.02 -5.81 -6.60
CA ALA A 22 -0.85 -5.71 -7.81
C ALA A 22 -0.06 -5.12 -8.99
N ARG A 23 0.76 -4.08 -8.76
CA ARG A 23 1.61 -3.49 -9.80
C ARG A 23 2.71 -4.43 -10.29
N ARG A 24 3.33 -5.19 -9.39
CA ARG A 24 4.43 -6.11 -9.74
C ARG A 24 3.94 -7.48 -10.22
N ARG A 25 2.67 -7.83 -9.97
CA ARG A 25 2.10 -9.16 -10.16
C ARG A 25 2.93 -10.26 -9.48
N SER A 26 3.65 -9.89 -8.41
CA SER A 26 4.60 -10.77 -7.72
C SER A 26 4.83 -10.26 -6.30
N PHE A 27 4.56 -11.13 -5.32
CA PHE A 27 4.80 -10.84 -3.90
C PHE A 27 6.27 -10.56 -3.61
N ARG A 28 7.18 -11.37 -4.16
CA ARG A 28 8.62 -11.22 -3.92
C ARG A 28 9.14 -9.85 -4.35
N ARG A 29 8.76 -9.40 -5.55
CA ARG A 29 9.20 -8.11 -6.09
C ARG A 29 8.59 -6.94 -5.31
N ALA A 30 7.34 -7.07 -4.87
CA ALA A 30 6.69 -6.05 -4.05
C ALA A 30 7.30 -5.96 -2.64
N ALA A 31 7.65 -7.10 -2.03
CA ALA A 31 8.33 -7.12 -0.73
C ALA A 31 9.68 -6.39 -0.77
N ALA A 32 10.47 -6.62 -1.83
CA ALA A 32 11.73 -5.91 -2.04
C ALA A 32 11.56 -4.39 -2.17
N ASP A 33 10.50 -3.92 -2.85
CA ASP A 33 10.19 -2.49 -2.98
C ASP A 33 9.74 -1.87 -1.63
N LEU A 34 9.18 -2.68 -0.73
CA LEU A 34 8.68 -2.26 0.58
C LEU A 34 9.72 -2.44 1.72
N GLY A 35 10.84 -3.12 1.45
CA GLY A 35 11.87 -3.40 2.46
C GLY A 35 11.43 -4.38 3.55
N VAL A 36 10.46 -5.25 3.25
CA VAL A 36 9.94 -6.30 4.16
C VAL A 36 10.46 -7.69 3.82
#